data_AF-A0A959NSG6-F1
#
_entry.id   AF-A0A959NSG6-F1
#
_cell.length_a   1.000
_cell.length_b   1.000
_cell.length_c   1.000
_cell.angle_alpha   90.00
_cell.angle_beta   90.00
_cell.angle_gamma   90.00
#
_symmetry.space_group_name_H-M   'P 1'
#
loop_
_entity.id
_entity.type
_entity.pdbx_description
1 polymer ?
#
loop_
_entity_poly.entity_id
_entity_poly.type
_entity_poly.pdbx_seq_one_letter_code
_entity_poly.pdbx_strand_id
1 'polypeptide(L)' 'IELRLRNKYGLEVLMIKQKKSPFDDGGEEDKLIIPDPNYVIKSDDILVLFGSDENIEKTKDWK' A
#
# COMPACT_ATOMS: atom_id res chain seq x y z
N ILE A 1 -0.40 -8.42 8.41
CA ILE A 1 -1.50 -7.46 8.71
C ILE A 1 -2.47 -7.56 7.55
N GLU A 2 -3.72 -7.97 7.82
CA GLU A 2 -4.76 -8.04 6.79
C GLU A 2 -5.21 -6.62 6.42
N LEU A 3 -5.46 -6.36 5.14
CA LEU A 3 -5.72 -5.04 4.55
C LEU A 3 -7.14 -4.52 4.87
N ARG A 4 -7.48 -4.38 6.16
CA ARG A 4 -8.78 -3.86 6.63
C ARG A 4 -8.80 -2.33 6.80
N LEU A 5 -8.08 -1.61 5.94
CA LEU A 5 -7.93 -0.15 6.03
C LEU A 5 -9.25 0.58 5.82
N ARG A 6 -10.13 0.07 4.94
CA ARG A 6 -11.43 0.70 4.65
C ARG A 6 -12.32 0.74 5.88
N ASN A 7 -12.45 -0.39 6.56
CA ASN A 7 -13.36 -0.52 7.71
C ASN A 7 -12.84 0.23 8.94
N LYS A 8 -11.52 0.33 9.10
CA LYS A 8 -10.91 0.96 10.28
C LYS A 8 -10.65 2.45 10.10
N TYR A 9 -10.29 2.88 8.90
CA TYR A 9 -9.80 4.24 8.63
C TYR A 9 -10.55 4.96 7.50
N GLY A 10 -11.50 4.29 6.83
CA GLY A 10 -12.21 4.88 5.69
C GLY A 10 -11.30 5.15 4.49
N LEU A 11 -10.20 4.39 4.35
CA LEU A 11 -9.23 4.50 3.26
C LEU A 11 -9.11 3.19 2.50
N GLU A 12 -8.95 3.29 1.19
CA GLU A 12 -8.78 2.16 0.30
C GLU A 12 -7.38 2.13 -0.29
N VAL A 13 -6.91 0.92 -0.60
CA VAL A 13 -5.62 0.74 -1.28
C VAL A 13 -5.88 0.59 -2.76
N LEU A 14 -5.39 1.56 -3.52
CA LEU A 14 -5.48 1.54 -4.98
C LEU A 14 -4.47 0.57 -5.56
N MET A 15 -3.23 0.64 -5.06
CA MET A 15 -2.10 -0.14 -5.54
C MET A 15 -0.98 -0.19 -4.51
N ILE A 16 -0.07 -1.14 -4.71
CA ILE A 16 1.16 -1.29 -3.93
C ILE A 16 2.33 -1.17 -4.89
N LYS A 17 3.32 -0.34 -4.54
CA LYS A 17 4.61 -0.29 -5.22
C LYS A 17 5.63 -1.07 -4.41
N GLN A 18 6.29 -2.01 -5.06
CA GLN A 18 7.42 -2.74 -4.48
C GLN A 18 8.69 -2.31 -5.18
N LYS A 19 9.65 -1.83 -4.39
CA LYS A 19 11.01 -1.65 -4.87
C LYS A 19 11.57 -3.02 -5.26
N LYS A 20 12.06 -3.15 -6.49
CA LYS A 20 12.77 -4.35 -6.89
C LYS A 20 14.10 -4.45 -6.14
N SER A 21 14.46 -5.68 -5.77
CA SER A 21 15.79 -5.95 -5.25
C SER A 21 16.82 -5.68 -6.35
N PRO A 22 18.04 -5.19 -6.03
CA PRO A 22 19.13 -5.07 -6.99
C PRO A 22 19.52 -6.38 -7.69
N PHE A 23 19.02 -7.52 -7.19
CA PHE A 23 19.26 -8.86 -7.73
C PHE A 23 18.09 -9.39 -8.58
N ASP A 24 17.09 -8.57 -8.88
CA ASP A 24 15.92 -8.95 -9.67
C ASP A 24 16.19 -8.59 -11.15
N ASP A 25 16.43 -9.60 -11.99
CA ASP A 25 16.97 -9.50 -13.37
C ASP A 25 16.09 -8.75 -14.40
N GLY A 26 15.02 -8.08 -13.96
CA GLY A 26 14.07 -7.40 -14.83
C GLY A 26 13.94 -5.91 -14.53
N GLY A 27 14.90 -5.10 -14.99
CA GLY A 27 14.84 -3.63 -15.10
C GLY A 27 14.72 -2.84 -13.78
N GLU A 28 15.12 -1.57 -13.82
CA GLU A 28 15.11 -0.64 -12.66
C GLU A 28 13.71 -0.14 -12.24
N GLU A 29 12.62 -0.73 -12.75
CA GLU A 29 11.28 -0.20 -12.54
C GLU A 29 10.57 -0.85 -11.33
N ASP A 30 9.94 -0.01 -10.52
CA ASP A 30 9.10 -0.43 -9.39
C ASP A 30 8.00 -1.40 -9.86
N LYS A 31 7.83 -2.52 -9.14
CA LYS A 31 6.74 -3.45 -9.42
C LYS A 31 5.44 -2.88 -8.87
N LEU A 32 4.46 -2.68 -9.75
CA LEU A 32 3.12 -2.22 -9.40
C LEU A 32 2.18 -3.42 -9.23
N ILE A 33 1.49 -3.49 -8.09
CA ILE A 33 0.57 -4.58 -7.74
C ILE A 33 -0.79 -3.98 -7.40
N ILE A 34 -1.85 -4.54 -7.99
CA ILE A 34 -3.22 -4.32 -7.52
C ILE A 34 -3.47 -5.38 -6.44
N PRO A 35 -3.58 -5.00 -5.15
CA PRO A 35 -3.73 -5.98 -4.08
C PRO A 35 -5.12 -6.61 -4.11
N ASP A 36 -5.17 -7.92 -3.95
CA ASP A 36 -6.41 -8.60 -3.59
C ASP A 36 -6.71 -8.44 -2.08
N PRO A 37 -7.94 -8.75 -1.62
CA PRO A 37 -8.32 -8.59 -0.22
C PRO A 37 -7.48 -9.38 0.80
N ASN A 38 -6.83 -10.46 0.36
CA ASN A 38 -5.99 -11.33 1.19
C ASN A 38 -4.50 -10.98 1.09
N TYR A 39 -4.14 -9.92 0.36
CA TYR A 39 -2.76 -9.51 0.21
C TYR A 39 -2.11 -9.24 1.58
N VAL A 40 -0.91 -9.78 1.78
CA VAL A 40 -0.13 -9.60 3.00
C VAL A 40 0.89 -8.50 2.79
N ILE A 41 0.69 -7.35 3.45
CA ILE A 41 1.62 -6.21 3.42
C ILE A 41 3.01 -6.64 3.88
N LYS A 42 4.02 -6.30 3.08
CA LYS A 42 5.44 -6.45 3.40
C LYS A 42 6.04 -5.15 3.91
N SER A 43 7.17 -5.22 4.61
CA SER A 43 7.83 -4.06 5.23
C SER A 43 8.20 -2.94 4.26
N ASP A 44 8.56 -3.30 3.03
CA ASP A 44 9.03 -2.34 2.01
C ASP A 44 7.93 -1.96 1.00
N ASP A 45 6.69 -2.40 1.25
CA ASP A 45 5.56 -2.05 0.40
C ASP A 45 5.21 -0.57 0.58
N ILE A 46 5.18 0.16 -0.54
CA ILE A 46 4.62 1.51 -0.58
C ILE A 46 3.15 1.38 -0.96
N LEU A 47 2.27 1.60 0.02
CA LEU A 47 0.83 1.60 -0.19
C LEU A 47 0.37 2.94 -0.76
N VAL A 48 -0.32 2.90 -1.89
CA VAL A 48 -1.01 4.07 -2.45
C VAL A 48 -2.45 4.03 -1.99
N LEU A 49 -2.81 4.98 -1.13
CA LEU A 49 -4.13 5.07 -0.52
C LEU A 49 -4.99 6.13 -1.23
N PHE A 50 -6.30 5.92 -1.22
CA PHE A 50 -7.26 6.95 -1.63
C PHE A 50 -8.47 6.99 -0.69
N GLY A 51 -9.11 8.16 -0.59
CA GLY A 51 -10.24 8.44 0.28
C GLY A 51 -10.49 9.94 0.39
N SER A 52 -11.33 10.36 1.32
CA SER A 52 -11.55 11.79 1.57
C SER A 52 -10.32 12.44 2.23
N ASP A 53 -10.11 13.72 1.97
CA ASP A 53 -9.02 14.50 2.58
C ASP A 53 -9.04 14.39 4.11
N GLU A 54 -10.23 14.42 4.73
CA GLU A 54 -10.41 14.26 6.18
C GLU A 54 -9.84 12.91 6.69
N ASN A 55 -10.04 11.82 5.95
CA ASN A 55 -9.53 10.50 6.33
C ASN A 55 -8.04 10.36 6.05
N ILE A 56 -7.54 11.00 4.99
CA ILE A 56 -6.10 11.04 4.66
C ILE A 56 -5.34 11.83 5.73
N GLU A 57 -5.86 12.97 6.18
CA GLU A 57 -5.21 13.79 7.21
C GLU A 57 -5.03 13.04 8.54
N LYS A 58 -5.98 12.18 8.89
CA LYS A 58 -5.91 11.31 10.09
C LYS A 58 -4.77 10.28 10.03
N THR A 59 -4.14 10.04 8.87
CA THR A 59 -3.03 9.08 8.78
C THR A 59 -1.73 9.56 9.38
N LYS A 60 -1.60 10.87 9.63
CA LYS A 60 -0.43 11.47 10.28
C LYS A 60 -0.21 10.94 11.71
N ASP A 61 -1.27 10.44 12.33
CA ASP A 61 -1.28 9.92 13.69
C ASP A 61 -1.38 8.38 13.77
N TRP A 62 -1.06 7.68 12.69
CA TRP A 62 -1.02 6.21 12.71
C TRP A 62 0.08 5.70 13.66
N LYS A 63 -0.34 4.95 14.68
CA LYS A 63 0.53 4.22 15.61
C LYS A 63 0.55 2.74 15.29
#